data_AF-A0A7S0W6R2-F1
#
_entry.id   AF-A0A7S0W6R2-F1
#
_cell.length_a   1.000
_cell.length_b   1.000
_cell.length_c   1.000
_cell.angle_alpha   90.00
_cell.angle_beta   90.00
_cell.angle_gamma   90.00
#
_symmetry.space_group_name_H-M   'P 1'
#
loop_
_entity.id
_entity.type
_entity.pdbx_description
1 polymer ?
#
loop_
_entity_poly.entity_id
_entity_poly.type
_entity_poly.pdbx_seq_one_letter_code
_entity_poly.pdbx_strand_id
1 'polypeptide(L)'
;HGGVASGLGIRLAMHEDREVRIMSAATHLIPGQIVVRVPTNLTMNLETAARHSEALKVVLNAPKERCGNTLLPQRSLFVLLVLHEALDAASFWRPYICTLPRIVDVPLA
;
A
#
# COMPACT_ATOMS: atom_id res chain seq x y z
N HIS A 1 -10.91 -6.79 -16.87
CA HIS A 1 -10.78 -5.66 -17.80
C HIS A 1 -9.91 -4.58 -17.17
N GLY A 2 -8.60 -4.67 -17.39
CA GLY A 2 -7.62 -3.70 -16.90
C GLY A 2 -7.36 -2.65 -17.97
N GLY A 3 -7.80 -1.43 -17.74
CA GLY A 3 -7.49 -0.28 -18.57
C GLY A 3 -6.70 0.71 -17.75
N VAL A 4 -5.37 0.73 -17.91
CA VAL A 4 -4.61 1.95 -17.62
C VAL A 4 -4.99 2.90 -18.75
N ALA A 5 -5.89 3.83 -18.45
CA ALA A 5 -6.45 4.74 -19.43
C ALA A 5 -5.33 5.47 -20.17
N SER A 6 -5.21 5.19 -21.47
CA SER A 6 -4.23 5.70 -22.43
C SER A 6 -4.44 7.18 -22.77
N GLY A 7 -4.91 7.99 -21.80
CA GLY A 7 -5.30 9.38 -21.99
C GLY A 7 -5.05 10.30 -20.80
N LEU A 8 -4.37 9.82 -19.74
CA LEU A 8 -4.19 10.60 -18.50
C LEU A 8 -3.07 11.65 -18.55
N GLY A 9 -2.32 11.77 -19.64
CA GLY A 9 -1.25 12.78 -19.74
C GLY A 9 -0.14 12.58 -18.70
N ILE A 10 -0.05 11.41 -18.09
CA ILE A 10 0.96 11.02 -17.09
C ILE A 10 1.56 9.67 -17.46
N ARG A 11 2.85 9.53 -17.16
CA ARG A 11 3.65 8.32 -17.34
C ARG A 11 4.45 8.02 -16.09
N LEU A 12 4.77 6.75 -15.88
CA LEU A 12 5.75 6.34 -14.88
C LEU A 12 7.15 6.60 -15.44
N ALA A 13 8.01 7.21 -14.62
CA ALA A 13 9.41 7.43 -14.94
C ALA A 13 10.30 6.99 -13.76
N MET A 14 11.53 6.63 -14.05
CA MET A 14 12.56 6.40 -13.03
C MET A 14 13.30 7.72 -12.79
N HIS A 15 13.47 8.11 -11.54
CA HIS A 15 14.34 9.22 -11.19
C HIS A 15 15.80 8.71 -11.14
N GLU A 16 16.67 9.32 -11.95
CA GLU A 16 17.99 8.79 -12.31
C GLU A 16 18.92 8.56 -11.11
N ASP A 17 18.72 9.28 -10.01
CA ASP A 17 19.62 9.21 -8.84
C ASP A 17 19.24 8.23 -7.72
N ARG A 18 18.04 7.61 -7.72
CA ARG A 18 17.53 6.94 -6.48
C ARG A 18 16.71 5.65 -6.64
N GLU A 19 16.62 5.05 -7.83
CA GLU A 19 15.67 3.95 -8.11
C GLU A 19 14.20 4.29 -7.73
N VAL A 20 13.87 5.57 -7.60
CA VAL A 20 12.52 6.02 -7.22
C VAL A 20 11.66 6.11 -8.47
N ARG A 21 10.51 5.45 -8.45
CA ARG A 21 9.48 5.60 -9.48
C ARG A 21 8.66 6.86 -9.19
N ILE A 22 8.56 7.74 -10.18
CA ILE A 22 7.79 8.97 -10.11
C ILE A 22 6.71 8.99 -11.19
N MET A 23 5.71 9.85 -11.00
CA MET A 23 4.79 10.24 -12.06
C MET A 23 5.35 11.47 -12.78
N SER A 24 5.48 11.39 -14.09
CA SER A 24 5.89 12.49 -14.96
C SER A 24 4.73 12.86 -15.87
N ALA A 25 4.47 14.16 -16.02
CA ALA A 25 3.48 14.63 -16.98
C ALA A 25 4.00 14.43 -18.41
N ALA A 26 3.26 13.71 -19.23
CA ALA A 26 3.48 13.57 -20.67
C ALA A 26 2.89 14.76 -21.45
N THR A 27 2.02 15.55 -20.82
CA THR A 27 1.36 16.73 -21.40
C THR A 27 1.32 17.88 -20.39
N HIS A 28 1.00 19.09 -20.86
CA HIS A 28 0.77 20.22 -19.96
C HIS A 28 -0.42 19.94 -19.02
N LEU A 29 -0.23 20.17 -17.72
CA LEU A 29 -1.28 20.03 -16.70
C LEU A 29 -1.89 21.40 -16.36
N ILE A 30 -3.19 21.45 -16.13
CA ILE A 30 -3.92 22.68 -15.79
C ILE A 30 -4.21 22.69 -14.28
N PRO A 31 -4.14 23.85 -13.58
CA PRO A 31 -4.55 23.93 -12.18
C PRO A 31 -5.96 23.38 -11.95
N GLY A 32 -6.11 22.54 -10.93
CA GLY A 32 -7.38 21.87 -10.62
C GLY A 32 -7.70 20.62 -11.45
N GLN A 33 -6.84 20.26 -12.42
CA GLN A 33 -7.00 19.05 -13.20
C GLN A 33 -6.80 17.80 -12.33
N ILE A 34 -7.73 16.85 -12.43
CA ILE A 34 -7.61 15.55 -11.76
C ILE A 34 -6.70 14.66 -12.60
N VAL A 35 -5.55 14.28 -12.03
CA VAL A 35 -4.52 13.51 -12.72
C VAL A 35 -4.65 12.00 -12.52
N VAL A 36 -5.15 11.56 -11.36
CA VAL A 36 -5.43 10.14 -11.06
C VAL A 36 -6.66 10.08 -10.16
N ARG A 37 -7.53 9.08 -10.40
CA ARG A 37 -8.52 8.63 -9.42
C ARG A 37 -8.24 7.18 -9.08
N VAL A 38 -8.08 6.88 -7.79
CA VAL A 38 -7.86 5.51 -7.31
C VAL A 38 -9.18 4.96 -6.76
N PRO A 39 -9.76 3.93 -7.39
CA PRO A 39 -10.90 3.20 -6.85
C PRO A 39 -10.65 2.71 -5.42
N THR A 40 -11.66 2.79 -4.55
CA THR A 40 -11.55 2.39 -3.14
C THR A 40 -11.18 0.91 -2.95
N ASN A 41 -11.63 0.04 -3.86
CA ASN A 41 -11.27 -1.38 -3.85
C ASN A 41 -9.80 -1.66 -4.18
N LEU A 42 -9.05 -0.67 -4.68
CA LEU A 42 -7.59 -0.75 -4.86
C LEU A 42 -6.81 -0.24 -3.66
N THR A 43 -7.47 0.39 -2.68
CA THR A 43 -6.80 0.93 -1.50
C THR A 43 -6.48 -0.16 -0.49
N MET A 44 -5.35 -0.01 0.19
CA MET A 44 -4.97 -0.80 1.34
C MET A 44 -4.95 0.14 2.55
N ASN A 45 -5.85 -0.07 3.50
CA ASN A 45 -6.02 0.77 4.69
C ASN A 45 -6.49 -0.07 5.90
N LEU A 46 -6.78 0.59 7.03
CA LEU A 46 -7.23 -0.10 8.25
C LEU A 46 -8.60 -0.76 8.10
N GLU A 47 -9.48 -0.20 7.28
CA GLU A 47 -10.80 -0.76 7.00
C GLU A 47 -10.68 -2.06 6.19
N THR A 48 -9.79 -2.11 5.19
CA THR A 48 -9.48 -3.35 4.47
C THR A 48 -8.79 -4.36 5.39
N ALA A 49 -7.88 -3.92 6.27
CA ALA A 49 -7.25 -4.78 7.28
C ALA A 49 -8.29 -5.43 8.21
N ALA A 50 -9.30 -4.65 8.62
CA ALA A 50 -10.38 -5.12 9.46
C ALA A 50 -11.28 -6.16 8.77
N ARG A 51 -11.38 -6.13 7.43
CA ARG A 51 -12.25 -7.02 6.65
C ARG A 51 -11.56 -8.31 6.19
N HIS A 52 -10.24 -8.31 5.98
CA HIS A 52 -9.51 -9.45 5.41
C HIS A 52 -9.20 -10.60 6.39
N SER A 53 -9.62 -10.49 7.65
CA SER A 53 -9.90 -11.55 8.63
C SER A 53 -8.88 -12.68 8.94
N GLU A 54 -7.72 -12.82 8.30
CA GLU A 54 -6.65 -13.72 8.76
C GLU A 54 -5.65 -12.98 9.67
N ALA A 55 -5.21 -11.78 9.29
CA ALA A 55 -4.40 -10.92 10.16
C ALA A 55 -5.13 -10.60 11.48
N LEU A 56 -6.45 -10.42 11.42
CA LEU A 56 -7.31 -10.20 12.59
C LEU A 56 -7.41 -11.44 13.47
N LYS A 57 -7.42 -12.65 12.91
CA LYS A 57 -7.36 -13.90 13.68
C LYS A 57 -6.03 -14.03 14.43
N VAL A 58 -4.90 -13.65 13.80
CA VAL A 58 -3.59 -13.61 14.49
C VAL A 58 -3.61 -12.62 15.65
N VAL A 59 -4.20 -11.43 15.47
CA VAL A 59 -4.36 -10.43 16.53
C VAL A 59 -5.28 -10.91 17.66
N LEU A 60 -6.41 -11.54 17.32
CA LEU A 60 -7.39 -12.04 18.29
C LEU A 60 -6.90 -13.28 19.05
N ASN A 61 -6.05 -14.10 18.42
CA ASN A 61 -5.46 -15.31 19.01
C ASN A 61 -4.08 -15.08 19.62
N ALA A 62 -3.53 -13.87 19.52
CA ALA A 62 -2.28 -13.53 20.19
C ALA A 62 -2.44 -13.67 21.71
N PRO A 63 -1.50 -14.33 22.41
CA PRO A 63 -1.59 -14.47 23.86
C PRO A 63 -1.67 -13.08 24.50
N LYS A 64 -2.76 -12.82 25.24
CA LYS A 64 -3.01 -11.54 25.93
C LYS A 64 -2.04 -11.25 27.08
N GLU A 65 -1.00 -12.07 27.25
CA GLU A 65 -0.31 -12.26 28.53
C GLU A 65 1.06 -11.58 28.65
N ARG A 66 1.47 -10.66 27.76
CA ARG A 66 2.76 -9.93 27.96
C ARG A 66 2.75 -8.42 27.80
N CYS A 67 1.66 -7.80 27.39
CA CYS A 67 1.49 -6.36 27.51
C CYS A 67 0.11 -6.10 28.12
N GLY A 68 0.08 -5.49 29.30
CA GLY A 68 -1.16 -5.13 29.97
C GLY A 68 -2.12 -4.43 29.01
N ASN A 69 -3.35 -4.95 28.91
CA ASN A 69 -4.54 -4.32 28.32
C ASN A 69 -4.35 -3.48 27.05
N THR A 70 -3.49 -3.87 26.12
CA THR A 70 -3.27 -3.11 24.89
C THR A 70 -3.79 -3.91 23.71
N LEU A 71 -4.99 -3.53 23.25
CA LEU A 71 -5.40 -3.72 21.87
C LEU A 71 -4.20 -3.37 20.98
N LEU A 72 -3.78 -4.31 20.13
CA LEU A 72 -2.68 -4.09 19.19
C LEU A 72 -2.90 -2.73 18.50
N PRO A 73 -1.92 -1.80 18.56
CA PRO A 73 -2.06 -0.49 17.94
C PRO A 73 -2.51 -0.64 16.48
N GLN A 74 -3.40 0.22 16.02
CA GLN A 74 -3.94 0.16 14.64
C GLN A 74 -2.81 0.09 13.59
N ARG A 75 -1.68 0.76 13.85
CA ARG A 75 -0.48 0.71 13.01
C ARG A 75 0.08 -0.72 12.88
N SER A 76 0.11 -1.49 13.97
CA SER A 76 0.57 -2.88 13.96
C SER A 76 -0.34 -3.78 13.13
N LEU A 77 -1.67 -3.56 13.18
CA LEU A 77 -2.61 -4.30 12.33
C LEU A 77 -2.37 -4.04 10.84
N PHE A 78 -2.09 -2.78 10.48
CA PHE A 78 -1.76 -2.43 9.11
C PHE A 78 -0.45 -3.08 8.65
N VAL A 79 0.59 -3.07 9.50
CA VAL A 79 1.86 -3.75 9.21
C VAL A 79 1.65 -5.24 8.97
N LEU A 80 0.86 -5.91 9.81
CA LEU A 80 0.54 -7.33 9.65
C LEU A 80 -0.22 -7.60 8.34
N LEU A 81 -1.15 -6.74 7.94
CA LEU A 81 -1.81 -6.85 6.64
C LEU A 81 -0.79 -6.76 5.50
N VAL A 82 0.06 -5.73 5.50
CA VAL A 82 1.06 -5.53 4.43
C VAL A 82 1.98 -6.73 4.33
N LEU A 83 2.44 -7.27 5.47
CA LEU A 83 3.30 -8.46 5.49
C LEU A 83 2.57 -9.71 4.99
N HIS A 84 1.33 -9.93 5.43
CA HIS A 84 0.52 -11.07 4.97
C HIS A 84 0.35 -11.04 3.44
N GLU A 85 -0.08 -9.91 2.90
CA GLU A 85 -0.26 -9.72 1.45
C GLU A 85 1.07 -9.77 0.68
N ALA A 86 2.19 -9.40 1.30
CA ALA A 86 3.50 -9.50 0.68
C ALA A 86 4.02 -10.94 0.60
N LEU A 87 3.59 -11.81 1.51
CA LEU A 87 3.94 -13.23 1.53
C LEU A 87 3.01 -14.06 0.65
N ASP A 88 1.76 -13.64 0.46
CA ASP A 88 0.82 -14.31 -0.44
C ASP A 88 1.13 -14.02 -1.91
N ALA A 89 1.56 -15.05 -2.64
CA ALA A 89 1.85 -14.97 -4.07
C ALA A 89 0.58 -14.70 -4.91
N ALA A 90 -0.60 -15.06 -4.41
CA ALA A 90 -1.89 -14.84 -5.04
C ALA A 90 -2.55 -13.51 -4.61
N SER A 91 -1.87 -12.69 -3.81
CA SER A 91 -2.41 -11.43 -3.30
C SER A 91 -2.95 -10.54 -4.42
N PHE A 92 -4.14 -10.00 -4.20
CA PHE A 92 -4.73 -8.98 -5.07
C PHE A 92 -3.81 -7.75 -5.24
N TRP A 93 -3.09 -7.37 -4.17
CA TRP A 93 -2.17 -6.23 -4.18
C TRP A 93 -0.76 -6.59 -4.63
N ARG A 94 -0.49 -7.83 -5.04
CA ARG A 94 0.83 -8.28 -5.47
C ARG A 94 1.49 -7.35 -6.50
N PRO A 95 0.80 -6.85 -7.54
CA PRO A 95 1.41 -5.93 -8.51
C PRO A 95 1.89 -4.63 -7.85
N TYR A 96 1.16 -4.12 -6.85
CA TYR A 96 1.54 -2.92 -6.10
C TYR A 96 2.69 -3.20 -5.13
N ILE A 97 2.61 -4.27 -4.34
CA ILE A 97 3.63 -4.61 -3.33
C ILE A 97 5.00 -4.83 -3.99
N CYS A 98 5.03 -5.49 -5.15
CA CYS A 98 6.28 -5.68 -5.90
C CYS A 98 6.87 -4.38 -6.48
N THR A 99 6.13 -3.27 -6.47
CA THR A 99 6.63 -1.95 -6.88
C THR A 99 7.19 -1.13 -5.73
N LEU A 100 6.94 -1.53 -4.48
CA LEU A 100 7.38 -0.79 -3.31
C LEU A 100 8.91 -0.85 -3.17
N PRO A 101 9.55 0.25 -2.72
CA PRO A 101 10.95 0.23 -2.37
C PRO A 101 11.20 -0.74 -1.23
N ARG A 102 12.26 -1.55 -1.34
CA ARG A 102 12.63 -2.53 -0.30
C ARG A 102 13.33 -1.89 0.89
N ILE A 103 14.02 -0.78 0.65
CA ILE A 103 14.77 -0.02 1.63
C ILE A 103 14.34 1.43 1.46
N VAL A 104 14.03 2.09 2.57
CA VAL A 104 13.72 3.52 2.60
C VAL A 104 14.58 4.12 3.68
N ASP A 105 15.28 5.21 3.36
CA ASP A 105 16.13 5.94 4.30
C ASP A 105 15.27 6.75 5.28
N VAL A 106 14.58 6.04 6.17
CA VAL A 106 13.83 6.61 7.28
C VAL A 106 14.48 6.15 8.58
N PRO A 107 14.82 7.08 9.49
CA PRO A 107 15.29 6.70 10.82
C PRO A 107 14.25 5.80 11.49
N LEU A 108 14.65 4.59 11.87
CA LEU A 108 13.82 3.71 12.69
C LEU A 108 13.93 4.21 14.13
N ALA A 109 12.83 4.75 14.66
CA ALA A 109 12.71 5.24 16.03
C ALA A 109 12.30 4.13 17.00
#